data_AF-A0A932V9K3-F1
#
_entry.id   AF-A0A932V9K3-F1
#
_cell.length_a   1.000
_cell.length_b   1.000
_cell.length_c   1.000
_cell.angle_alpha   90.00
_cell.angle_beta   90.00
_cell.angle_gamma   90.00
#
_symmetry.space_group_name_H-M   'P 1'
#
loop_
_entity.id
_entity.type
_entity.pdbx_description
1 polymer ?
#
loop_
_entity_poly.entity_id
_entity_poly.type
_entity_poly.pdbx_seq_one_letter_code
_entity_poly.pdbx_strand_id
1 'polypeptide(L)'
;MQDSKRAAQIDAAIAIFWGVSALALYARTIAPGLLDGDEGEFQTNIFKLGVSHTGYPLFFLSAKLWTLIVPLGTIALRANMYAAFFGALTIAALYLFLRWLLQNRAAAALAAILFAVSRVEWSQAVIPRVYTLHAFFVVAVTALLF
;
A
#
# COMPACT_ATOMS: atom_id res chain seq x y z
N MET A 1 27.30 7.21 -17.87
CA MET A 1 26.33 6.07 -17.82
C MET A 1 26.44 5.23 -16.55
N GLN A 2 27.63 4.99 -16.00
CA GLN A 2 27.80 4.18 -14.77
C GLN A 2 27.31 4.92 -13.51
N ASP A 3 27.57 6.23 -13.41
CA ASP A 3 27.14 7.05 -12.27
C ASP A 3 25.62 7.23 -12.18
N SER A 4 24.93 7.35 -13.33
CA SER A 4 23.46 7.44 -13.36
C SER A 4 22.79 6.13 -12.96
N LYS A 5 23.33 4.98 -13.39
CA LYS A 5 22.87 3.66 -12.95
C LYS A 5 23.05 3.48 -11.44
N ARG A 6 24.21 3.88 -10.89
CA ARG A 6 24.48 3.80 -9.45
C ARG A 6 23.53 4.68 -8.65
N ALA A 7 23.25 5.90 -9.11
CA ALA A 7 22.28 6.78 -8.47
C ALA A 7 20.87 6.17 -8.43
N ALA A 8 20.41 5.58 -9.55
CA ALA A 8 19.12 4.90 -9.62
C ALA A 8 19.04 3.68 -8.69
N GLN A 9 20.12 2.88 -8.58
CA GLN A 9 20.19 1.76 -7.64
C GLN A 9 20.09 2.21 -6.18
N ILE A 10 20.73 3.32 -5.82
CA ILE A 10 20.62 3.90 -4.47
C ILE A 10 19.19 4.35 -4.20
N ASP A 11 18.56 5.05 -5.14
CA ASP A 11 17.20 5.52 -4.95
C ASP A 11 16.21 4.34 -4.86
N ALA A 12 16.39 3.27 -5.65
CA ALA A 12 15.62 2.04 -5.51
C ALA A 12 15.81 1.37 -4.14
N ALA A 13 17.04 1.29 -3.64
CA ALA A 13 17.32 0.72 -2.32
C ALA A 13 16.65 1.52 -1.18
N ILE A 14 16.67 2.86 -1.26
CA ILE A 14 15.99 3.73 -0.29
C ILE A 14 14.47 3.54 -0.38
N ALA A 15 13.90 3.44 -1.58
CA ALA A 15 12.48 3.18 -1.78
C ALA A 15 12.06 1.85 -1.14
N ILE A 16 12.83 0.78 -1.38
CA ILE A 16 12.60 -0.54 -0.80
C ILE A 16 12.70 -0.46 0.72
N PHE A 17 13.72 0.19 1.26
CA PHE A 17 13.90 0.34 2.70
C PHE A 17 12.70 1.01 3.38
N TRP A 18 12.22 2.13 2.82
CA TRP A 18 11.05 2.82 3.39
C TRP A 18 9.75 2.06 3.18
N GLY A 19 9.57 1.41 2.02
CA GLY A 19 8.43 0.53 1.77
C GLY A 19 8.37 -0.65 2.75
N VAL A 20 9.49 -1.33 2.98
CA VAL A 20 9.57 -2.44 3.96
C VAL A 20 9.35 -1.94 5.38
N SER A 21 9.88 -0.78 5.74
CA SER A 21 9.66 -0.17 7.06
C SER A 21 8.19 0.17 7.29
N ALA A 22 7.51 0.74 6.28
CA ALA A 22 6.07 1.00 6.33
C ALA A 22 5.26 -0.30 6.41
N LEU A 23 5.63 -1.32 5.63
CA LEU A 23 4.99 -2.63 5.70
C LEU A 23 5.11 -3.25 7.10
N ALA A 24 6.30 -3.19 7.70
CA ALA A 24 6.53 -3.70 9.05
C ALA A 24 5.70 -2.94 10.10
N LEU A 25 5.61 -1.62 9.98
CA LEU A 25 4.76 -0.78 10.82
C LEU A 25 3.28 -1.19 10.71
N TYR A 26 2.75 -1.20 9.48
CA TYR A 26 1.34 -1.49 9.24
C TYR A 26 0.98 -2.92 9.60
N ALA A 27 1.82 -3.90 9.27
CA ALA A 27 1.62 -5.30 9.63
C ALA A 27 1.62 -5.52 11.15
N ARG A 28 2.43 -4.77 11.90
CA ARG A 28 2.45 -4.83 13.37
C ARG A 28 1.19 -4.26 14.01
N THR A 29 0.55 -3.28 13.37
CA THR A 29 -0.64 -2.60 13.89
C THR A 29 -1.93 -2.99 13.17
N ILE A 30 -1.87 -4.02 12.35
CA ILE A 30 -2.99 -4.43 11.52
C ILE A 30 -4.11 -5.02 12.37
N ALA A 31 -5.36 -4.85 11.93
CA ALA A 31 -6.46 -5.57 12.57
C ALA A 31 -6.20 -7.09 12.50
N PRO A 32 -6.27 -7.84 13.62
CA PRO A 32 -5.84 -9.23 13.66
C PRO A 32 -6.83 -10.21 13.00
N GLY A 33 -8.05 -9.76 12.65
CA GLY A 33 -9.09 -10.63 12.14
C GLY A 33 -10.30 -9.91 11.57
N LEU A 34 -11.47 -10.52 11.75
CA LEU A 34 -12.76 -10.02 11.26
C LEU A 34 -13.10 -8.69 11.95
N LEU A 35 -13.52 -7.73 11.15
CA LEU A 35 -13.96 -6.41 11.58
C LEU A 35 -15.49 -6.31 11.50
N ASP A 36 -16.04 -5.31 12.17
CA ASP A 36 -17.45 -4.93 12.07
C ASP A 36 -17.67 -3.88 10.96
N GLY A 37 -18.93 -3.47 10.77
CA GLY A 37 -19.30 -2.41 9.83
C GLY A 37 -18.91 -2.68 8.38
N ASP A 38 -18.49 -1.61 7.70
CA ASP A 38 -18.11 -1.64 6.28
C ASP A 38 -16.87 -2.51 6.05
N GLU A 39 -15.91 -2.50 6.98
CA GLU A 39 -14.69 -3.30 6.86
C GLU A 39 -14.98 -4.80 6.86
N GLY A 40 -15.90 -5.25 7.72
CA GLY A 40 -16.38 -6.64 7.74
C GLY A 40 -17.14 -7.03 6.48
N GLU A 41 -17.93 -6.11 5.92
CA GLU A 41 -18.61 -6.30 4.64
C GLU A 41 -17.59 -6.51 3.51
N PHE A 42 -16.53 -5.68 3.48
CA PHE A 42 -15.43 -5.81 2.51
C PHE A 42 -14.70 -7.15 2.66
N GLN A 43 -14.37 -7.58 3.87
CA GLN A 43 -13.73 -8.90 4.09
C GLN A 43 -14.59 -10.04 3.56
N THR A 44 -15.90 -9.97 3.80
CA THR A 44 -16.87 -10.96 3.32
C THR A 44 -16.97 -10.95 1.80
N ASN A 45 -17.03 -9.75 1.19
CA ASN A 45 -17.14 -9.59 -0.25
C ASN A 45 -15.85 -9.95 -0.98
N ILE A 46 -14.67 -9.72 -0.39
CA ILE A 46 -13.40 -10.28 -0.89
C ILE A 46 -13.47 -11.80 -0.92
N PHE A 47 -13.96 -12.45 0.14
CA PHE A 47 -14.06 -13.91 0.18
C PHE A 47 -15.06 -14.45 -0.85
N LYS A 48 -16.25 -13.85 -0.95
CA LYS A 48 -17.34 -14.31 -1.81
C LYS A 48 -17.23 -13.82 -3.26
N LEU A 49 -16.31 -12.92 -3.58
CA LEU A 49 -16.36 -12.08 -4.79
C LEU A 49 -17.71 -11.36 -4.92
N GLY A 50 -18.18 -10.80 -3.81
CA GLY A 50 -19.39 -10.00 -3.73
C GLY A 50 -19.18 -8.55 -4.17
N VAL A 51 -20.22 -7.74 -4.03
CA VAL A 51 -20.23 -6.33 -4.40
C VAL A 51 -20.65 -5.51 -3.18
N SER A 52 -19.74 -4.67 -2.67
CA SER A 52 -20.07 -3.66 -1.65
C SER A 52 -20.83 -2.47 -2.23
N HIS A 53 -21.39 -1.63 -1.37
CA HIS A 53 -22.37 -0.55 -1.64
C HIS A 53 -22.05 0.45 -2.78
N THR A 54 -20.86 0.42 -3.37
CA THR A 54 -20.45 1.29 -4.51
C THR A 54 -19.73 0.51 -5.64
N GLY A 55 -19.43 -0.78 -5.45
CA GLY A 55 -18.81 -1.65 -6.45
C GLY A 55 -17.36 -1.31 -6.82
N TYR A 56 -16.42 -2.16 -6.39
CA TYR A 56 -14.98 -1.96 -6.63
C TYR A 56 -14.34 -3.20 -7.30
N PRO A 57 -14.62 -3.46 -8.59
CA PRO A 57 -14.27 -4.73 -9.24
C PRO A 57 -12.76 -5.03 -9.21
N LEU A 58 -11.92 -4.04 -9.51
CA LEU A 58 -10.46 -4.22 -9.46
C LEU A 58 -9.96 -4.56 -8.06
N PHE A 59 -10.51 -3.89 -7.04
CA PHE A 59 -10.17 -4.16 -5.65
C PHE A 59 -10.58 -5.59 -5.26
N PHE A 60 -11.83 -6.00 -5.50
CA PHE A 60 -12.29 -7.33 -5.10
C PHE A 60 -11.57 -8.46 -5.84
N LEU A 61 -11.31 -8.32 -7.14
CA LEU A 61 -10.58 -9.33 -7.91
C LEU A 61 -9.13 -9.48 -7.42
N SER A 62 -8.42 -8.37 -7.23
CA SER A 62 -7.03 -8.41 -6.79
C SER A 62 -6.89 -8.82 -5.31
N ALA A 63 -7.80 -8.37 -4.44
CA ALA A 63 -7.85 -8.80 -3.05
C ALA A 63 -8.22 -10.28 -2.92
N LYS A 64 -9.15 -10.80 -3.74
CA LYS A 64 -9.45 -12.25 -3.79
C LYS A 64 -8.19 -13.02 -4.18
N LEU A 65 -7.51 -12.62 -5.25
CA LEU A 65 -6.26 -13.25 -5.69
C LEU A 65 -5.21 -13.25 -4.57
N TRP A 66 -5.05 -12.12 -3.87
CA TRP A 66 -4.18 -12.02 -2.71
C TRP A 66 -4.51 -13.04 -1.61
N THR A 67 -5.79 -13.17 -1.23
CA THR A 67 -6.20 -14.13 -0.18
C THR A 67 -5.97 -15.59 -0.56
N LEU A 68 -5.88 -15.89 -1.87
CA LEU A 68 -5.56 -17.22 -2.40
C LEU A 68 -4.05 -17.48 -2.38
N ILE A 69 -3.23 -16.47 -2.67
CA ILE A 69 -1.76 -16.61 -2.76
C ILE A 69 -1.10 -16.59 -1.38
N VAL A 70 -1.59 -15.76 -0.45
CA VAL A 70 -0.99 -15.58 0.89
C VAL A 70 -1.56 -16.63 1.85
N PRO A 71 -0.77 -17.64 2.30
CA PRO A 71 -1.29 -18.74 3.11
C PRO A 71 -1.14 -18.47 4.62
N LEU A 72 -1.33 -17.22 5.06
CA LEU A 72 -1.09 -16.80 6.45
C LEU A 72 -2.40 -16.52 7.18
N GLY A 73 -2.61 -17.14 8.34
CA GLY A 73 -3.76 -16.90 9.21
C GLY A 73 -5.13 -17.06 8.52
N THR A 74 -6.13 -16.34 9.06
CA THR A 74 -7.51 -16.36 8.56
C THR A 74 -7.67 -15.51 7.30
N ILE A 75 -8.75 -15.74 6.55
CA ILE A 75 -9.07 -14.95 5.34
C ILE A 75 -9.24 -13.47 5.68
N ALA A 76 -9.83 -13.15 6.84
CA ALA A 76 -9.97 -11.79 7.33
C ALA A 76 -8.60 -11.12 7.58
N LEU A 77 -7.66 -11.83 8.22
CA LEU A 77 -6.29 -11.31 8.40
C LEU A 77 -5.61 -11.07 7.05
N ARG A 78 -5.72 -12.01 6.11
CA ARG A 78 -5.15 -11.87 4.75
C ARG A 78 -5.72 -10.65 4.04
N ALA A 79 -7.03 -10.41 4.15
CA ALA A 79 -7.67 -9.23 3.61
C ALA A 79 -7.10 -7.95 4.22
N ASN A 80 -6.86 -7.92 5.54
CA ASN A 80 -6.23 -6.75 6.16
C ASN A 80 -4.80 -6.57 5.63
N MET A 81 -4.02 -7.66 5.52
CA MET A 81 -2.64 -7.64 5.00
C MET A 81 -2.54 -7.09 3.59
N TYR A 82 -3.58 -7.26 2.77
CA TYR A 82 -3.66 -6.66 1.44
C TYR A 82 -3.57 -5.13 1.51
N ALA A 83 -4.27 -4.50 2.47
CA ALA A 83 -4.23 -3.06 2.65
C ALA A 83 -2.85 -2.58 3.11
N ALA A 84 -2.23 -3.30 4.05
CA ALA A 84 -0.87 -3.00 4.52
C ALA A 84 0.15 -3.10 3.38
N PHE A 85 0.01 -4.09 2.50
CA PHE A 85 0.87 -4.29 1.34
C PHE A 85 0.76 -3.12 0.35
N PHE A 86 -0.45 -2.74 -0.06
CA PHE A 86 -0.62 -1.60 -0.97
C PHE A 86 -0.29 -0.25 -0.32
N GLY A 87 -0.52 -0.08 0.97
CA GLY A 87 -0.07 1.10 1.72
C GLY A 87 1.46 1.22 1.66
N ALA A 88 2.18 0.12 1.93
CA ALA A 88 3.63 0.09 1.84
C ALA A 88 4.17 0.33 0.42
N LEU A 89 3.53 -0.24 -0.60
CA LEU A 89 3.87 0.04 -2.00
C LEU A 89 3.66 1.51 -2.35
N THR A 90 2.61 2.14 -1.82
CA THR A 90 2.36 3.58 -1.98
C THR A 90 3.54 4.39 -1.45
N ILE A 91 4.08 4.05 -0.26
CA ILE A 91 5.23 4.77 0.32
C ILE A 91 6.48 4.64 -0.55
N ALA A 92 6.77 3.44 -1.05
CA ALA A 92 7.93 3.21 -1.93
C ALA A 92 7.79 3.98 -3.26
N ALA A 93 6.62 3.89 -3.90
CA ALA A 93 6.34 4.61 -5.14
C ALA A 93 6.37 6.13 -4.93
N LEU A 94 5.83 6.62 -3.81
CA LEU A 94 5.80 8.04 -3.48
C LEU A 94 7.21 8.59 -3.27
N TYR A 95 8.08 7.83 -2.58
CA TYR A 95 9.49 8.21 -2.46
C TYR A 95 10.14 8.36 -3.84
N LEU A 96 9.97 7.39 -4.75
CA LEU A 96 10.58 7.45 -6.08
C LEU A 96 10.07 8.64 -6.89
N PHE A 97 8.75 8.88 -6.87
CA PHE A 97 8.14 10.01 -7.53
C PHE A 97 8.65 11.34 -6.98
N LEU A 98 8.65 11.52 -5.66
CA LEU A 98 9.16 12.74 -5.02
C LEU A 98 10.67 12.90 -5.20
N ARG A 99 11.42 11.80 -5.26
CA ARG A 99 12.86 11.83 -5.55
C ARG A 99 13.11 12.36 -6.96
N TRP A 100 12.32 11.93 -7.94
CA TRP A 100 12.35 12.45 -9.29
C TRP A 100 11.94 13.93 -9.36
N LEU A 101 10.89 14.32 -8.64
CA LEU A 101 10.36 15.68 -8.66
C LEU A 101 11.26 16.70 -7.94
N LEU A 102 11.69 16.39 -6.71
CA LEU A 102 12.39 17.33 -5.84
C LEU A 102 13.90 17.36 -6.05
N GLN A 103 14.43 16.37 -6.76
CA GLN A 103 15.86 16.13 -6.92
C GLN A 103 16.68 16.05 -5.60
N ASN A 104 16.01 15.80 -4.46
CA ASN A 104 16.61 15.78 -3.13
C ASN A 104 16.13 14.54 -2.34
N ARG A 105 17.06 13.65 -1.96
CA ARG A 105 16.76 12.40 -1.25
C ARG A 105 16.16 12.61 0.13
N ALA A 106 16.68 13.58 0.88
CA ALA A 106 16.23 13.83 2.25
C ALA A 106 14.80 14.39 2.25
N ALA A 107 14.51 15.34 1.36
CA ALA A 107 13.16 15.89 1.22
C ALA A 107 12.14 14.83 0.77
N ALA A 108 12.49 14.00 -0.23
CA ALA A 108 11.63 12.92 -0.71
C ALA A 108 11.38 11.86 0.37
N ALA A 109 12.42 11.45 1.10
CA ALA A 109 12.29 10.51 2.20
C ALA A 109 11.42 11.08 3.33
N LEU A 110 11.68 12.32 3.76
CA LEU A 110 10.91 12.95 4.82
C LEU A 110 9.42 13.05 4.47
N ALA A 111 9.08 13.46 3.24
CA ALA A 111 7.70 13.53 2.79
C ALA A 111 7.02 12.15 2.75
N ALA A 112 7.71 11.12 2.24
CA ALA A 112 7.18 9.76 2.21
C ALA A 112 6.97 9.18 3.62
N ILE A 113 7.90 9.44 4.55
CA ILE A 113 7.79 9.01 5.94
C ILE A 113 6.63 9.72 6.63
N LEU A 114 6.52 11.05 6.49
CA LEU A 114 5.43 11.83 7.06
C LEU A 114 4.07 11.37 6.54
N PHE A 115 3.99 11.01 5.25
CA PHE A 115 2.78 10.42 4.68
C PHE A 115 2.49 9.05 5.28
N ALA A 116 3.50 8.18 5.41
CA ALA A 116 3.35 6.83 5.99
C ALA A 116 2.83 6.85 7.43
N VAL A 117 3.32 7.77 8.26
CA VAL A 117 2.87 7.90 9.66
C VAL A 117 1.70 8.85 9.81
N SER A 118 1.17 9.41 8.71
CA SER A 118 0.00 10.28 8.77
C SER A 118 -1.21 9.48 9.24
N ARG A 119 -2.08 10.14 10.02
CA ARG A 119 -3.29 9.50 10.56
C ARG A 119 -4.16 8.89 9.46
N VAL A 120 -4.28 9.58 8.33
CA VAL A 120 -5.15 9.16 7.23
C VAL A 120 -4.60 7.88 6.60
N GLU A 121 -3.38 7.91 6.07
CA GLU A 121 -2.79 6.74 5.39
C GLU A 121 -2.70 5.54 6.33
N TRP A 122 -2.17 5.74 7.55
CA TRP A 122 -2.02 4.64 8.50
C TRP A 122 -3.37 4.00 8.84
N SER A 123 -4.41 4.80 9.10
CA SER A 123 -5.74 4.27 9.40
C SER A 123 -6.32 3.42 8.26
N GLN A 124 -5.91 3.66 7.01
CA GLN A 124 -6.35 2.89 5.85
C GLN A 124 -5.44 1.70 5.56
N ALA A 125 -4.17 1.76 5.94
CA ALA A 125 -3.20 0.68 5.76
C ALA A 125 -3.38 -0.48 6.75
N VAL A 126 -4.27 -0.36 7.72
CA VAL A 126 -4.51 -1.40 8.74
C VAL A 126 -5.85 -2.13 8.63
N ILE A 127 -6.70 -1.73 7.67
CA ILE A 127 -8.04 -2.27 7.41
C ILE A 127 -8.28 -2.49 5.90
N PRO A 128 -9.13 -3.43 5.49
CA PRO A 128 -9.24 -3.87 4.10
C PRO A 128 -10.20 -2.98 3.30
N ARG A 129 -9.79 -1.74 3.03
CA ARG A 129 -10.56 -0.79 2.21
C ARG A 129 -9.84 -0.45 0.90
N VAL A 130 -10.59 0.14 -0.04
CA VAL A 130 -10.07 0.48 -1.39
C VAL A 130 -8.95 1.52 -1.41
N TYR A 131 -8.78 2.28 -0.34
CA TYR A 131 -7.98 3.50 -0.34
C TYR A 131 -6.49 3.28 -0.59
N THR A 132 -5.89 2.23 -0.04
CA THR A 132 -4.44 1.99 -0.20
C THR A 132 -4.09 1.53 -1.61
N LEU A 133 -4.92 0.68 -2.21
CA LEU A 133 -4.82 0.32 -3.63
C LEU A 133 -4.95 1.58 -4.51
N HIS A 134 -5.94 2.41 -4.21
CA HIS A 134 -6.18 3.64 -4.96
C HIS A 134 -5.03 4.64 -4.81
N ALA A 135 -4.51 4.85 -3.60
CA ALA A 135 -3.37 5.72 -3.34
C ALA A 135 -2.13 5.28 -4.12
N PHE A 136 -1.86 3.98 -4.17
CA PHE A 136 -0.79 3.42 -4.99
C PHE A 136 -0.96 3.78 -6.47
N PHE A 137 -2.16 3.56 -7.03
CA PHE A 137 -2.44 3.90 -8.43
C PHE A 137 -2.36 5.39 -8.72
N VAL A 138 -2.83 6.25 -7.82
CA VAL A 138 -2.73 7.71 -7.98
C VAL A 138 -1.26 8.12 -8.10
N VAL A 139 -0.40 7.62 -7.21
CA VAL A 139 1.04 7.90 -7.26
C VAL A 139 1.67 7.32 -8.52
N ALA A 140 1.36 6.07 -8.87
CA ALA A 140 1.93 5.41 -10.05
C ALA A 140 1.52 6.10 -11.35
N VAL A 141 0.25 6.42 -11.53
CA VAL A 141 -0.25 7.12 -12.73
C VAL A 141 0.33 8.52 -12.80
N THR A 142 0.38 9.24 -11.68
CA THR A 142 1.00 10.57 -11.64
C THR A 142 2.47 10.48 -12.05
N ALA A 143 3.21 9.52 -11.51
CA ALA A 143 4.62 9.30 -11.87
C ALA A 143 4.83 8.87 -13.33
N LEU A 144 3.81 8.35 -14.02
CA LEU A 144 3.87 7.99 -15.45
C LEU A 144 3.49 9.16 -16.37
N LEU A 145 2.73 10.13 -15.86
CA LEU A 145 2.30 11.30 -16.64
C LEU A 145 3.37 12.39 -16.73
N PHE A 146 4.38 12.32 -15.88
CA PHE A 146 5.49 13.26 -15.78
C PHE A 146 6.82 12.58 -16.12
#